data_AF-A0A2G8LFS9-F1
#
_entry.id   AF-A0A2G8LFS9-F1
#
_cell.length_a   1.000
_cell.length_b   1.000
_cell.length_c   1.000
_cell.angle_alpha   90.00
_cell.angle_beta   90.00
_cell.angle_gamma   90.00
#
_symmetry.space_group_name_H-M   'P 1'
#
loop_
_entity.id
_entity.type
_entity.pdbx_description
1 polymer ?
#
loop_
_entity_poly.entity_id
_entity_poly.type
_entity_poly.pdbx_seq_one_letter_code
_entity_poly.pdbx_strand_id
1 'polypeptide(L)'
;MNTPLSQQFNQLINQLSTVKVFATHEEIEKTKKIIEEFQNGVGKQLQEKLVEKAKGSRNWLETWWENAAYLQNRSPMGVMGNMIAHGQINYSFWPVGEGTQLKRAAQSIYGYSKYFLAHRSEKIPILRDRKGTVTSMNQNKRIFCTSRIPGDPKDTIVSYFKTESEGPCPTHIAVFCNGHIFKMEILDKNGNQIRSREIQSQSKIKGQGIGILTGDDRKSWAKAHQHLASLDEQNAENLETIQSCIIAAYLDNECIKDIRDGYRVSMSGKNAHDRWFDKATAVAYFENGGIGCIGDHCPYDGFVAAIMERWVDNVIITSKTDWLGTPNVQSDEIKPEEIIFTLDDKKKEAKVHAAETYKKNAARIDPCPGFFTLFGRNFPKEQRIHPDIFFQLAIQLAYYTKYGKDCYMEHVTDQEIILWFTAHTTLSTV
;
A
#
# COMPACT_ATOMS: atom_id res chain seq x y z
N MET A 1 18.72 19.89 -1.30
CA MET A 1 18.74 20.64 -2.57
C MET A 1 19.44 19.75 -3.57
N ASN A 2 18.67 19.21 -4.53
CA ASN A 2 19.22 18.27 -5.51
C ASN A 2 20.19 19.01 -6.43
N THR A 3 21.34 18.38 -6.65
CA THR A 3 22.25 18.64 -7.77
C THR A 3 21.42 18.81 -9.05
N PRO A 4 21.54 19.91 -9.80
CA PRO A 4 20.83 20.10 -11.07
C PRO A 4 20.95 18.86 -11.94
N LEU A 5 19.89 18.51 -12.66
CA LEU A 5 19.84 17.32 -13.53
C LEU A 5 21.07 17.22 -14.46
N SER A 6 21.58 18.37 -14.93
CA SER A 6 22.79 18.50 -15.73
C SER A 6 24.08 18.13 -15.00
N GLN A 7 24.18 18.40 -13.69
CA GLN A 7 25.35 18.03 -12.88
C GLN A 7 25.36 16.52 -12.55
N GLN A 8 24.20 15.86 -12.44
CA GLN A 8 24.13 14.41 -12.22
C GLN A 8 24.71 13.62 -13.40
N PHE A 9 24.41 14.02 -14.64
CA PHE A 9 24.92 13.37 -15.85
C PHE A 9 26.45 13.40 -15.94
N ASN A 10 27.09 14.50 -15.52
CA ASN A 10 28.54 14.63 -15.54
C ASN A 10 29.24 13.83 -14.42
N GLN A 11 28.49 13.32 -13.45
CA GLN A 11 29.02 12.58 -12.30
C GLN A 11 28.80 11.06 -12.40
N LEU A 12 28.34 10.53 -13.56
CA LEU A 12 28.10 9.09 -13.75
C LEU A 12 29.33 8.24 -13.42
N ILE A 13 30.53 8.69 -13.80
CA ILE A 13 31.77 7.96 -13.48
C ILE A 13 32.04 7.87 -11.98
N ASN A 14 31.58 8.84 -11.18
CA ASN A 14 31.73 8.81 -9.72
C ASN A 14 30.83 7.75 -9.09
N GLN A 15 29.72 7.39 -9.74
CA GLN A 15 28.85 6.30 -9.32
C GLN A 15 29.52 4.92 -9.54
N LEU A 16 30.62 4.82 -10.29
CA LEU A 16 31.32 3.54 -10.39
C LEU A 16 31.89 3.05 -9.05
N SER A 17 32.14 3.96 -8.10
CA SER A 17 32.55 3.60 -6.75
C SER A 17 31.59 2.62 -6.08
N THR A 18 30.28 2.69 -6.36
CA THR A 18 29.26 1.83 -5.77
C THR A 18 29.13 0.47 -6.45
N VAL A 19 29.75 0.25 -7.62
CA VAL A 19 29.76 -1.05 -8.32
C VAL A 19 31.08 -1.79 -8.19
N LYS A 20 32.14 -1.15 -7.65
CA LYS A 20 33.46 -1.77 -7.49
C LYS A 20 33.43 -3.05 -6.66
N VAL A 21 32.50 -3.14 -5.72
CA VAL A 21 32.32 -4.29 -4.84
C VAL A 21 31.78 -5.52 -5.61
N PHE A 22 31.17 -5.32 -6.78
CA PHE A 22 30.52 -6.37 -7.58
C PHE A 22 31.22 -6.64 -8.91
N ALA A 23 32.27 -5.90 -9.24
CA ALA A 23 32.90 -5.93 -10.54
C ALA A 23 34.42 -6.13 -10.41
N THR A 24 34.96 -6.97 -11.29
CA THR A 24 36.40 -7.12 -11.47
C THR A 24 37.03 -5.83 -11.99
N HIS A 25 38.36 -5.70 -11.85
CA HIS A 25 39.07 -4.55 -12.38
C HIS A 25 38.85 -4.36 -13.89
N GLU A 26 38.83 -5.46 -14.65
CA GLU A 26 38.57 -5.42 -16.10
C GLU A 26 37.15 -4.92 -16.42
N GLU A 27 36.14 -5.40 -15.69
CA GLU A 27 34.75 -4.94 -15.85
C GLU A 27 34.59 -3.45 -15.49
N ILE A 28 35.30 -2.98 -14.46
CA ILE A 28 35.32 -1.55 -14.09
C ILE A 28 35.93 -0.71 -15.22
N GLU A 29 37.10 -1.10 -15.74
CA GLU A 29 37.75 -0.36 -16.84
C GLU A 29 36.91 -0.37 -18.12
N LYS A 30 36.27 -1.49 -18.43
CA LYS A 30 35.30 -1.57 -19.53
C LYS A 30 34.11 -0.64 -19.30
N THR A 31 33.56 -0.60 -18.09
CA THR A 31 32.41 0.25 -17.75
C THR A 31 32.78 1.74 -17.81
N LYS A 32 33.99 2.12 -17.40
CA LYS A 32 34.50 3.50 -17.56
C LYS A 32 34.46 3.93 -19.02
N LYS A 33 35.00 3.11 -19.93
CA LYS A 33 34.98 3.41 -21.38
C LYS A 33 33.56 3.57 -21.90
N ILE A 34 32.64 2.69 -21.50
CA ILE A 34 31.22 2.79 -21.87
C ILE A 34 30.61 4.11 -21.37
N ILE A 35 30.88 4.50 -20.13
CA ILE A 35 30.39 5.77 -19.56
C ILE A 35 30.96 6.97 -20.33
N GLU A 36 32.26 6.96 -20.64
CA GLU A 36 32.91 8.04 -21.41
C GLU A 36 32.33 8.15 -22.83
N GLU A 37 32.16 7.03 -23.53
CA GLU A 37 31.52 6.99 -24.86
C GLU A 37 30.06 7.47 -24.79
N PHE A 38 29.33 7.07 -23.74
CA PHE A 38 27.96 7.51 -23.53
C PHE A 38 27.88 9.02 -23.25
N GLN A 39 28.72 9.54 -22.33
CA GLN A 39 28.75 10.95 -21.96
C GLN A 39 29.12 11.86 -23.13
N ASN A 40 30.06 11.42 -23.97
CA ASN A 40 30.53 12.17 -25.14
C ASN A 40 29.71 11.89 -26.41
N GLY A 41 28.79 10.93 -26.38
CA GLY A 41 27.99 10.49 -27.53
C GLY A 41 26.49 10.66 -27.30
N VAL A 42 25.74 9.55 -27.43
CA VAL A 42 24.28 9.54 -27.37
C VAL A 42 23.71 10.03 -26.04
N GLY A 43 24.44 9.83 -24.93
CA GLY A 43 24.00 10.26 -23.60
C GLY A 43 23.79 11.76 -23.50
N LYS A 44 24.63 12.56 -24.17
CA LYS A 44 24.45 14.02 -24.20
C LYS A 44 23.13 14.41 -24.86
N GLN A 45 22.79 13.77 -25.98
CA GLN A 45 21.53 14.01 -26.70
C GLN A 45 20.32 13.59 -25.85
N LEU A 46 20.42 12.48 -25.12
CA LEU A 46 19.38 12.03 -24.20
C LEU A 46 19.22 12.98 -23.00
N GLN A 47 20.33 13.48 -22.46
CA GLN A 47 20.32 14.44 -21.34
C GLN A 47 19.70 15.77 -21.77
N GLU A 48 20.00 16.27 -22.96
CA GLU A 48 19.38 17.49 -23.51
C GLU A 48 17.87 17.33 -23.64
N LYS A 49 17.39 16.18 -24.17
CA LYS A 49 15.96 15.86 -24.23
C LYS A 49 15.33 15.77 -22.84
N LEU A 50 16.04 15.23 -21.86
CA LEU A 50 15.55 15.11 -20.49
C LEU A 50 15.41 16.48 -19.80
N VAL A 51 16.40 17.35 -19.97
CA VAL A 51 16.35 18.75 -19.51
C VAL A 51 15.19 19.49 -20.17
N GLU A 52 14.98 19.30 -21.47
CA GLU A 52 13.87 19.93 -22.18
C GLU A 52 12.51 19.45 -21.66
N LYS A 53 12.34 18.13 -21.48
CA LYS A 53 11.15 17.55 -20.83
C LYS A 53 10.90 18.16 -19.45
N ALA A 54 11.96 18.36 -18.66
CA ALA A 54 11.84 18.88 -17.31
C ALA A 54 11.35 20.33 -17.24
N LYS A 55 11.61 21.16 -18.26
CA LYS A 55 11.15 22.58 -18.28
C LYS A 55 9.62 22.72 -18.24
N GLY A 56 8.89 21.75 -18.80
CA GLY A 56 7.42 21.76 -18.88
C GLY A 56 6.71 21.05 -17.73
N SER A 57 7.43 20.51 -16.76
CA SER A 57 6.86 19.64 -15.71
C SER A 57 7.32 20.07 -14.32
N ARG A 58 6.40 20.06 -13.35
CA ARG A 58 6.76 20.25 -11.93
C ARG A 58 7.59 19.08 -11.40
N ASN A 59 7.28 17.88 -11.86
CA ASN A 59 8.06 16.67 -11.65
C ASN A 59 8.15 15.91 -12.98
N TRP A 60 9.36 15.81 -13.54
CA TRP A 60 9.56 15.18 -14.85
C TRP A 60 9.51 13.65 -14.78
N LEU A 61 9.79 13.06 -13.60
CA LEU A 61 9.94 11.63 -13.41
C LEU A 61 8.63 10.96 -12.99
N GLU A 62 7.72 11.65 -12.30
CA GLU A 62 6.49 11.10 -11.69
C GLU A 62 5.78 10.06 -12.58
N THR A 63 5.34 10.46 -13.77
CA THR A 63 4.62 9.55 -14.68
C THR A 63 5.49 8.40 -15.17
N TRP A 64 6.79 8.60 -15.37
CA TRP A 64 7.68 7.52 -15.78
C TRP A 64 7.92 6.53 -14.64
N TRP A 65 8.14 7.03 -13.41
CA TRP A 65 8.29 6.20 -12.22
C TRP A 65 7.04 5.37 -11.97
N GLU A 66 5.86 5.99 -11.93
CA GLU A 66 4.61 5.26 -11.68
C GLU A 66 4.36 4.17 -12.72
N ASN A 67 4.56 4.49 -14.01
CA ASN A 67 4.39 3.51 -15.07
C ASN A 67 5.43 2.38 -14.95
N ALA A 68 6.72 2.69 -14.88
CA ALA A 68 7.78 1.70 -14.95
C ALA A 68 7.88 0.84 -13.67
N ALA A 69 7.77 1.45 -12.49
CA ALA A 69 7.90 0.76 -11.21
C ALA A 69 6.65 -0.06 -10.87
N TYR A 70 5.46 0.39 -11.27
CA TYR A 70 4.20 -0.19 -10.79
C TYR A 70 3.23 -0.58 -11.90
N LEU A 71 2.80 0.36 -12.75
CA LEU A 71 1.62 0.15 -13.62
C LEU A 71 1.90 -0.69 -14.86
N GLN A 72 3.16 -0.86 -15.27
CA GLN A 72 3.56 -1.74 -16.36
C GLN A 72 3.95 -3.14 -15.86
N ASN A 73 4.17 -3.34 -14.56
CA ASN A 73 4.44 -4.67 -14.01
C ASN A 73 3.21 -5.55 -14.22
N ARG A 74 3.39 -6.72 -14.84
CA ARG A 74 2.31 -7.67 -15.15
C ARG A 74 2.18 -8.81 -14.13
N SER A 75 3.04 -8.83 -13.11
CA SER A 75 2.96 -9.80 -12.01
C SER A 75 1.71 -9.57 -11.14
N PRO A 76 1.15 -10.61 -10.51
CA PRO A 76 0.03 -10.47 -9.58
C PRO A 76 0.30 -9.46 -8.45
N MET A 77 -0.70 -8.69 -8.04
CA MET A 77 -0.57 -7.74 -6.91
C MET A 77 -0.53 -8.48 -5.57
N GLY A 78 -1.52 -9.31 -5.29
CA GLY A 78 -1.43 -10.31 -4.22
C GLY A 78 -0.59 -11.49 -4.71
N VAL A 79 0.59 -11.80 -4.18
CA VAL A 79 1.27 -11.37 -2.93
C VAL A 79 2.55 -10.57 -3.18
N MET A 80 2.78 -10.13 -4.42
CA MET A 80 4.09 -9.63 -4.89
C MET A 80 4.22 -8.10 -4.91
N GLY A 81 3.10 -7.37 -5.00
CA GLY A 81 3.09 -5.92 -5.26
C GLY A 81 2.45 -5.06 -4.19
N ASN A 82 1.65 -5.63 -3.29
CA ASN A 82 1.03 -4.86 -2.21
C ASN A 82 1.99 -4.59 -1.05
N MET A 83 1.90 -3.39 -0.46
CA MET A 83 2.50 -3.07 0.83
C MET A 83 1.71 -3.75 1.93
N ILE A 84 2.42 -4.29 2.92
CA ILE A 84 1.82 -4.94 4.08
C ILE A 84 2.43 -4.35 5.34
N ALA A 85 1.56 -3.97 6.27
CA ALA A 85 1.94 -3.63 7.63
C ALA A 85 1.11 -4.48 8.59
N HIS A 86 1.74 -4.87 9.69
CA HIS A 86 1.04 -5.54 10.77
C HIS A 86 0.90 -4.58 11.95
N GLY A 87 -0.34 -4.25 12.32
CA GLY A 87 -0.63 -3.12 13.22
C GLY A 87 0.10 -3.22 14.56
N GLN A 88 0.85 -2.18 14.94
CA GLN A 88 1.56 -2.14 16.23
C GLN A 88 0.59 -2.24 17.42
N ILE A 89 -0.65 -1.82 17.22
CA ILE A 89 -1.74 -1.95 18.18
C ILE A 89 -1.96 -3.40 18.63
N ASN A 90 -1.68 -4.40 17.78
CA ASN A 90 -1.79 -5.83 18.10
C ASN A 90 -0.87 -6.27 19.25
N TYR A 91 0.18 -5.51 19.57
CA TYR A 91 1.18 -5.87 20.59
C TYR A 91 1.23 -4.91 21.76
N SER A 92 0.47 -3.83 21.70
CA SER A 92 0.51 -2.75 22.69
C SER A 92 -0.82 -2.58 23.40
N PHE A 93 -1.90 -2.36 22.66
CA PHE A 93 -3.22 -2.00 23.22
C PHE A 93 -4.28 -3.09 23.00
N TRP A 94 -4.25 -3.77 21.85
CA TRP A 94 -5.20 -4.81 21.47
C TRP A 94 -4.47 -6.13 21.16
N PRO A 95 -3.89 -6.81 22.17
CA PRO A 95 -3.40 -8.17 21.99
C PRO A 95 -4.50 -9.06 21.41
N VAL A 96 -4.15 -9.98 20.52
CA VAL A 96 -5.14 -10.89 19.89
C VAL A 96 -5.97 -11.63 20.95
N GLY A 97 -7.26 -11.79 20.70
CA GLY A 97 -8.22 -12.44 21.58
C GLY A 97 -9.56 -12.71 20.88
N GLU A 98 -10.14 -13.88 21.13
CA GLU A 98 -11.41 -14.30 20.53
C GLU A 98 -12.57 -13.35 20.86
N GLY A 99 -13.55 -13.30 19.98
CA GLY A 99 -14.76 -12.48 20.17
C GLY A 99 -14.53 -10.96 20.07
N THR A 100 -13.35 -10.52 19.65
CA THR A 100 -13.01 -9.09 19.55
C THR A 100 -13.01 -8.51 18.13
N GLN A 101 -13.07 -9.36 17.09
CA GLN A 101 -12.97 -8.95 15.68
C GLN A 101 -13.92 -7.80 15.33
N LEU A 102 -15.23 -8.00 15.46
CA LEU A 102 -16.22 -6.99 15.05
C LEU A 102 -16.08 -5.68 15.83
N LYS A 103 -15.83 -5.77 17.14
CA LYS A 103 -15.62 -4.59 17.99
C LYS A 103 -14.41 -3.79 17.52
N ARG A 104 -13.28 -4.45 17.27
CA ARG A 104 -12.04 -3.80 16.81
C ARG A 104 -12.16 -3.27 15.40
N ALA A 105 -12.76 -4.04 14.50
CA ALA A 105 -13.04 -3.61 13.12
C ALA A 105 -13.82 -2.30 13.12
N ALA A 106 -14.88 -2.25 13.89
CA ALA A 106 -15.75 -1.09 13.90
C ALA A 106 -15.12 0.14 14.58
N GLN A 107 -14.26 -0.05 15.59
CA GLN A 107 -13.47 1.05 16.19
C GLN A 107 -12.36 1.55 15.25
N SER A 108 -11.72 0.64 14.53
CA SER A 108 -10.70 0.95 13.52
C SER A 108 -11.30 1.72 12.34
N ILE A 109 -12.41 1.25 11.77
CA ILE A 109 -13.16 1.94 10.71
C ILE A 109 -13.58 3.34 11.14
N TYR A 110 -13.99 3.52 12.40
CA TYR A 110 -14.26 4.85 12.94
C TYR A 110 -13.01 5.75 12.92
N GLY A 111 -11.85 5.22 13.31
CA GLY A 111 -10.57 5.92 13.22
C GLY A 111 -10.26 6.33 11.78
N TYR A 112 -10.30 5.41 10.82
CA TYR A 112 -10.07 5.74 9.40
C TYR A 112 -11.03 6.81 8.89
N SER A 113 -12.30 6.69 9.24
CA SER A 113 -13.33 7.67 8.86
C SER A 113 -13.04 9.06 9.41
N LYS A 114 -12.53 9.18 10.64
CA LYS A 114 -12.11 10.48 11.17
C LYS A 114 -10.87 11.03 10.45
N TYR A 115 -9.90 10.19 10.14
CA TYR A 115 -8.73 10.63 9.37
C TYR A 115 -9.14 11.11 7.98
N PHE A 116 -10.04 10.37 7.31
CA PHE A 116 -10.64 10.74 6.04
C PHE A 116 -11.34 12.10 6.10
N LEU A 117 -12.19 12.34 7.11
CA LEU A 117 -12.87 13.63 7.30
C LEU A 117 -11.89 14.78 7.60
N ALA A 118 -10.84 14.51 8.38
CA ALA A 118 -9.77 15.50 8.62
C ALA A 118 -9.01 15.83 7.33
N HIS A 119 -8.78 14.84 6.47
CA HIS A 119 -8.14 15.04 5.18
C HIS A 119 -9.04 15.84 4.22
N ARG A 120 -10.32 15.50 4.17
CA ARG A 120 -11.33 16.23 3.39
C ARG A 120 -11.44 17.70 3.76
N SER A 121 -11.41 18.00 5.05
CA SER A 121 -11.45 19.37 5.57
C SER A 121 -10.08 20.06 5.62
N GLU A 122 -9.05 19.44 5.04
CA GLU A 122 -7.67 19.98 4.96
C GLU A 122 -7.06 20.30 6.34
N LYS A 123 -7.46 19.53 7.37
CA LYS A 123 -7.01 19.69 8.76
C LYS A 123 -5.88 18.74 9.16
N ILE A 124 -5.41 17.88 8.25
CA ILE A 124 -4.23 17.06 8.51
C ILE A 124 -2.98 17.96 8.65
N PRO A 125 -2.11 17.74 9.65
CA PRO A 125 -0.92 18.57 9.82
C PRO A 125 0.01 18.51 8.60
N ILE A 126 0.51 19.68 8.18
CA ILE A 126 1.51 19.77 7.12
C ILE A 126 2.82 19.15 7.60
N LEU A 127 3.35 18.21 6.81
CA LEU A 127 4.61 17.56 7.08
C LEU A 127 5.78 18.49 6.77
N ARG A 128 6.79 18.43 7.65
CA ARG A 128 8.01 19.23 7.55
C ARG A 128 9.22 18.36 7.83
N ASP A 129 10.31 18.61 7.11
CA ASP A 129 11.60 17.98 7.38
C ASP A 129 12.23 18.50 8.69
N ARG A 130 13.37 17.93 9.08
CA ARG A 130 14.11 18.35 10.29
C ARG A 130 14.57 19.82 10.27
N LYS A 131 14.58 20.47 9.10
CA LYS A 131 14.95 21.87 8.90
C LYS A 131 13.73 22.80 8.84
N GLY A 132 12.52 22.26 8.96
CA GLY A 132 11.25 23.00 8.88
C GLY A 132 10.72 23.20 7.46
N THR A 133 11.38 22.64 6.44
CA THR A 133 10.95 22.71 5.04
C THR A 133 9.66 21.92 4.86
N VAL A 134 8.66 22.51 4.22
CA VAL A 134 7.40 21.82 3.90
C VAL A 134 7.65 20.68 2.91
N THR A 135 7.06 19.52 3.17
CA THR A 135 7.07 18.38 2.24
C THR A 135 5.77 18.29 1.45
N SER A 136 5.79 17.53 0.35
CA SER A 136 4.64 17.33 -0.52
C SER A 136 3.57 16.53 0.20
N MET A 137 2.37 17.11 0.30
CA MET A 137 1.21 16.40 0.86
C MET A 137 0.43 15.60 -0.20
N ASN A 138 0.91 15.51 -1.45
CA ASN A 138 0.14 14.93 -2.54
C ASN A 138 -0.32 13.50 -2.25
N GLN A 139 0.61 12.64 -1.81
CA GLN A 139 0.32 11.23 -1.62
C GLN A 139 -0.90 11.00 -0.69
N ASN A 140 -1.13 11.90 0.28
CA ASN A 140 -2.31 11.86 1.15
C ASN A 140 -3.63 11.91 0.35
N LYS A 141 -3.70 12.63 -0.79
CA LYS A 141 -4.91 12.64 -1.65
C LYS A 141 -5.21 11.29 -2.29
N ARG A 142 -4.26 10.36 -2.29
CA ARG A 142 -4.35 9.07 -2.99
C ARG A 142 -4.46 7.85 -2.05
N ILE A 143 -4.49 8.06 -0.74
CA ILE A 143 -4.62 6.96 0.23
C ILE A 143 -6.06 6.44 0.34
N PHE A 144 -7.05 7.32 0.18
CA PHE A 144 -8.48 7.01 0.27
C PHE A 144 -9.15 7.14 -1.08
N CYS A 145 -10.29 6.46 -1.25
CA CYS A 145 -11.11 6.55 -2.46
C CYS A 145 -10.28 6.33 -3.74
N THR A 146 -9.26 5.47 -3.64
CA THR A 146 -8.28 5.26 -4.71
C THR A 146 -8.14 3.76 -4.95
N SER A 147 -8.10 3.39 -6.22
CA SER A 147 -7.96 2.01 -6.67
C SER A 147 -7.13 1.96 -7.93
N ARG A 148 -6.39 0.88 -8.09
CA ARG A 148 -5.86 0.47 -9.38
C ARG A 148 -6.98 -0.14 -10.23
N ILE A 149 -6.93 0.09 -11.53
CA ILE A 149 -7.77 -0.56 -12.54
C ILE A 149 -6.85 -1.38 -13.44
N PRO A 150 -7.09 -2.69 -13.59
CA PRO A 150 -6.25 -3.51 -14.45
C PRO A 150 -6.45 -3.13 -15.91
N GLY A 151 -5.37 -3.11 -16.69
CA GLY A 151 -5.41 -2.86 -18.13
C GLY A 151 -4.32 -3.62 -18.87
N ASP A 152 -4.43 -3.73 -20.19
CA ASP A 152 -3.43 -4.37 -21.06
C ASP A 152 -3.11 -3.38 -22.20
N PRO A 153 -1.86 -2.87 -22.32
CA PRO A 153 -0.61 -3.38 -21.73
C PRO A 153 -0.25 -2.85 -20.33
N LYS A 154 -1.01 -1.90 -19.77
CA LYS A 154 -0.71 -1.30 -18.46
C LYS A 154 -1.96 -1.01 -17.65
N ASP A 155 -1.80 -0.96 -16.33
CA ASP A 155 -2.85 -0.58 -15.39
C ASP A 155 -2.96 0.95 -15.28
N THR A 156 -3.98 1.42 -14.59
CA THR A 156 -4.17 2.84 -14.25
C THR A 156 -4.53 3.00 -12.76
N ILE A 157 -4.20 4.15 -12.18
CA ILE A 157 -4.72 4.55 -10.86
C ILE A 157 -5.87 5.52 -11.08
N VAL A 158 -6.99 5.26 -10.41
CA VAL A 158 -8.11 6.18 -10.30
C VAL A 158 -8.24 6.65 -8.85
N SER A 159 -8.45 7.94 -8.66
CA SER A 159 -8.71 8.53 -7.35
C SER A 159 -9.99 9.37 -7.43
N TYR A 160 -10.95 9.03 -6.56
CA TYR A 160 -12.24 9.68 -6.41
C TYR A 160 -12.25 10.64 -5.22
N PHE A 161 -11.14 10.73 -4.48
CA PHE A 161 -11.01 11.61 -3.33
C PHE A 161 -11.09 13.07 -3.77
N LYS A 162 -11.86 13.86 -3.01
CA LYS A 162 -11.92 15.32 -3.14
C LYS A 162 -11.98 15.93 -1.76
N THR A 163 -11.26 17.04 -1.56
CA THR A 163 -11.46 17.89 -0.38
C THR A 163 -12.87 18.51 -0.41
N GLU A 164 -13.31 19.08 0.71
CA GLU A 164 -14.57 19.85 0.77
C GLU A 164 -14.55 21.02 -0.24
N SER A 165 -13.38 21.64 -0.42
CA SER A 165 -13.17 22.72 -1.39
C SER A 165 -13.22 22.26 -2.86
N GLU A 166 -12.90 20.99 -3.14
CA GLU A 166 -12.92 20.39 -4.48
C GLU A 166 -14.28 19.78 -4.88
N GLY A 167 -15.18 19.55 -3.92
CA GLY A 167 -16.57 19.12 -4.16
C GLY A 167 -16.95 17.78 -3.50
N PRO A 168 -18.04 17.13 -3.94
CA PRO A 168 -18.50 15.88 -3.32
C PRO A 168 -17.50 14.74 -3.53
N CYS A 169 -17.39 13.84 -2.55
CA CYS A 169 -16.56 12.64 -2.67
C CYS A 169 -17.21 11.47 -1.91
N PRO A 170 -16.94 10.21 -2.32
CA PRO A 170 -17.58 9.02 -1.76
C PRO A 170 -17.47 8.92 -0.23
N THR A 171 -18.52 8.45 0.42
CA THR A 171 -18.61 8.33 1.89
C THR A 171 -18.84 6.89 2.37
N HIS A 172 -18.62 5.89 1.51
CA HIS A 172 -18.81 4.49 1.84
C HIS A 172 -17.49 3.73 1.93
N ILE A 173 -17.50 2.61 2.66
CA ILE A 173 -16.49 1.56 2.62
C ILE A 173 -17.04 0.33 1.89
N ALA A 174 -16.14 -0.57 1.51
CA ALA A 174 -16.51 -1.92 1.06
C ALA A 174 -16.10 -2.93 2.13
N VAL A 175 -17.04 -3.71 2.64
CA VAL A 175 -16.80 -4.77 3.65
C VAL A 175 -16.85 -6.12 2.96
N PHE A 176 -15.77 -6.90 3.05
CA PHE A 176 -15.68 -8.26 2.53
C PHE A 176 -15.80 -9.25 3.67
N CYS A 177 -16.64 -10.27 3.51
CA CYS A 177 -16.82 -11.33 4.50
C CYS A 177 -17.35 -12.61 3.87
N ASN A 178 -16.62 -13.70 3.99
CA ASN A 178 -17.03 -15.05 3.56
C ASN A 178 -17.50 -15.10 2.09
N GLY A 179 -16.82 -14.36 1.22
CA GLY A 179 -17.11 -14.23 -0.22
C GLY A 179 -18.18 -13.20 -0.56
N HIS A 180 -18.81 -12.55 0.42
CA HIS A 180 -19.73 -11.43 0.20
C HIS A 180 -19.00 -10.10 0.19
N ILE A 181 -19.58 -9.12 -0.49
CA ILE A 181 -19.09 -7.73 -0.51
C ILE A 181 -20.29 -6.85 -0.16
N PHE A 182 -20.13 -5.95 0.80
CA PHE A 182 -21.16 -5.02 1.21
C PHE A 182 -20.67 -3.58 1.07
N LYS A 183 -21.52 -2.70 0.52
CA LYS A 183 -21.36 -1.26 0.62
C LYS A 183 -21.92 -0.80 1.96
N MET A 184 -21.17 0.02 2.67
CA MET A 184 -21.60 0.60 3.95
C MET A 184 -21.19 2.07 4.04
N GLU A 185 -22.15 2.96 4.22
CA GLU A 185 -21.88 4.39 4.45
C GLU A 185 -21.21 4.61 5.80
N ILE A 186 -20.26 5.56 5.88
CA ILE A 186 -19.63 5.95 7.16
C ILE A 186 -20.31 7.16 7.81
N LEU A 187 -21.23 7.80 7.10
CA LEU A 187 -21.99 8.97 7.55
C LEU A 187 -23.49 8.69 7.46
N ASP A 188 -24.25 9.26 8.40
CA ASP A 188 -25.70 9.29 8.36
C ASP A 188 -26.23 10.38 7.41
N LYS A 189 -27.56 10.42 7.23
CA LYS A 189 -28.24 11.41 6.40
C LYS A 189 -28.01 12.88 6.83
N ASN A 190 -27.56 13.08 8.07
CA ASN A 190 -27.25 14.40 8.63
C ASN A 190 -25.75 14.72 8.54
N GLY A 191 -24.94 13.83 7.94
CA GLY A 191 -23.49 13.97 7.84
C GLY A 191 -22.73 13.62 9.13
N ASN A 192 -23.40 13.03 10.14
CA ASN A 192 -22.73 12.54 11.33
C ASN A 192 -22.14 11.17 11.08
N GLN A 193 -20.98 10.91 11.68
CA GLN A 193 -20.34 9.61 11.58
C GLN A 193 -21.17 8.50 12.24
N ILE A 194 -21.39 7.40 11.54
CA ILE A 194 -22.16 6.25 12.05
C ILE A 194 -21.40 5.50 13.14
N ARG A 195 -22.16 4.78 13.98
CA ARG A 195 -21.61 3.98 15.08
C ARG A 195 -21.53 2.50 14.73
N SER A 196 -20.50 1.88 15.27
CA SER A 196 -19.95 0.55 15.04
C SER A 196 -20.85 -0.71 15.05
N ARG A 197 -22.13 -0.67 15.46
CA ARG A 197 -22.93 -1.91 15.65
C ARG A 197 -23.50 -2.51 14.36
N GLU A 198 -23.46 -1.79 13.24
CA GLU A 198 -24.08 -2.21 11.97
C GLU A 198 -23.25 -3.25 11.19
N ILE A 199 -21.99 -3.48 11.58
CA ILE A 199 -21.13 -4.53 11.01
C ILE A 199 -21.44 -5.88 11.66
N GLN A 200 -22.66 -6.39 11.43
CA GLN A 200 -23.05 -7.74 11.83
C GLN A 200 -23.60 -8.49 10.62
N SER A 201 -22.70 -8.99 9.79
CA SER A 201 -23.04 -9.96 8.75
C SER A 201 -22.05 -11.12 8.84
N GLN A 202 -22.44 -12.16 9.58
CA GLN A 202 -21.79 -13.47 9.51
C GLN A 202 -22.72 -14.40 8.73
N SER A 203 -22.95 -14.09 7.44
CA SER A 203 -23.62 -15.04 6.56
C SER A 203 -22.85 -16.37 6.61
N LYS A 204 -23.51 -17.43 7.07
CA LYS A 204 -22.93 -18.78 7.11
C LYS A 204 -22.79 -19.40 5.71
N ILE A 205 -23.50 -18.85 4.73
CA ILE A 205 -23.45 -19.27 3.33
C ILE A 205 -22.30 -18.52 2.67
N LYS A 206 -21.52 -19.21 1.85
CA LYS A 206 -20.44 -18.57 1.08
C LYS A 206 -21.03 -17.69 -0.02
N GLY A 207 -20.54 -16.46 -0.09
CA GLY A 207 -20.87 -15.52 -1.15
C GLY A 207 -20.15 -15.83 -2.46
N GLN A 208 -20.21 -14.88 -3.39
CA GLN A 208 -19.70 -15.05 -4.74
C GLN A 208 -18.17 -15.11 -4.83
N GLY A 209 -17.44 -14.59 -3.83
CA GLY A 209 -15.98 -14.64 -3.78
C GLY A 209 -15.30 -13.98 -4.97
N ILE A 210 -15.83 -12.83 -5.42
CA ILE A 210 -15.34 -12.09 -6.61
C ILE A 210 -13.94 -11.52 -6.39
N GLY A 211 -13.57 -11.21 -5.14
CA GLY A 211 -12.27 -10.65 -4.80
C GLY A 211 -11.08 -11.46 -5.30
N ILE A 212 -11.22 -12.79 -5.43
CA ILE A 212 -10.15 -13.68 -5.89
C ILE A 212 -9.61 -13.31 -7.28
N LEU A 213 -10.45 -12.73 -8.14
CA LEU A 213 -10.05 -12.31 -9.49
C LEU A 213 -8.92 -11.27 -9.45
N THR A 214 -8.85 -10.45 -8.41
CA THR A 214 -7.80 -9.45 -8.22
C THR A 214 -6.44 -10.06 -7.84
N GLY A 215 -6.42 -11.35 -7.46
CA GLY A 215 -5.22 -12.10 -7.08
C GLY A 215 -4.50 -12.76 -8.25
N ASP A 216 -5.01 -12.58 -9.47
CA ASP A 216 -4.40 -13.13 -10.69
C ASP A 216 -3.29 -12.24 -11.24
N ASP A 217 -2.62 -12.69 -12.30
CA ASP A 217 -1.71 -11.83 -13.06
C ASP A 217 -2.48 -10.66 -13.72
N ARG A 218 -1.79 -9.54 -13.96
CA ARG A 218 -2.48 -8.30 -14.35
C ARG A 218 -3.16 -8.40 -15.71
N LYS A 219 -2.64 -9.22 -16.61
CA LYS A 219 -3.21 -9.41 -17.95
C LYS A 219 -4.47 -10.26 -17.90
N SER A 220 -4.45 -11.35 -17.14
CA SER A 220 -5.62 -12.21 -16.92
C SER A 220 -6.70 -11.44 -16.16
N TRP A 221 -6.32 -10.69 -15.12
CA TRP A 221 -7.24 -9.83 -14.40
C TRP A 221 -7.82 -8.71 -15.28
N ALA A 222 -7.04 -8.04 -16.15
CA ALA A 222 -7.57 -7.02 -17.06
C ALA A 222 -8.69 -7.56 -17.97
N LYS A 223 -8.49 -8.75 -18.56
CA LYS A 223 -9.52 -9.41 -19.37
C LYS A 223 -10.75 -9.80 -18.54
N ALA A 224 -10.53 -10.31 -17.33
CA ALA A 224 -11.59 -10.68 -16.42
C ALA A 224 -12.31 -9.45 -15.82
N HIS A 225 -11.67 -8.30 -15.68
CA HIS A 225 -12.33 -7.07 -15.25
C HIS A 225 -13.23 -6.54 -16.36
N GLN A 226 -12.70 -6.39 -17.58
CA GLN A 226 -13.45 -5.91 -18.74
C GLN A 226 -14.67 -6.77 -19.04
N HIS A 227 -14.50 -8.10 -19.08
CA HIS A 227 -15.63 -9.01 -19.33
C HIS A 227 -16.66 -8.97 -18.19
N LEU A 228 -16.25 -8.67 -16.94
CA LEU A 228 -17.21 -8.61 -15.82
C LEU A 228 -18.10 -7.38 -15.96
N ALA A 229 -17.48 -6.23 -16.26
CA ALA A 229 -18.18 -4.98 -16.52
C ALA A 229 -19.13 -5.06 -17.73
N SER A 230 -18.81 -5.86 -18.76
CA SER A 230 -19.66 -5.98 -19.95
C SER A 230 -20.85 -6.93 -19.82
N LEU A 231 -20.90 -7.76 -18.77
CA LEU A 231 -22.00 -8.72 -18.58
C LEU A 231 -23.31 -8.06 -18.13
N ASP A 232 -23.20 -6.96 -17.40
CA ASP A 232 -24.33 -6.27 -16.76
C ASP A 232 -23.90 -4.83 -16.46
N GLU A 233 -24.77 -3.85 -16.73
CA GLU A 233 -24.52 -2.45 -16.36
C GLU A 233 -24.33 -2.32 -14.84
N GLN A 234 -25.09 -3.11 -14.06
CA GLN A 234 -24.95 -3.15 -12.61
C GLN A 234 -23.57 -3.66 -12.17
N ASN A 235 -22.92 -4.56 -12.94
CA ASN A 235 -21.56 -4.99 -12.63
C ASN A 235 -20.55 -3.85 -12.77
N ALA A 236 -20.72 -2.97 -13.76
CA ALA A 236 -19.87 -1.81 -13.93
C ALA A 236 -20.01 -0.83 -12.76
N GLU A 237 -21.25 -0.57 -12.33
CA GLU A 237 -21.53 0.25 -11.13
C GLU A 237 -20.99 -0.38 -9.85
N ASN A 238 -21.12 -1.70 -9.70
CA ASN A 238 -20.58 -2.45 -8.56
C ASN A 238 -19.05 -2.38 -8.50
N LEU A 239 -18.38 -2.48 -9.65
CA LEU A 239 -16.93 -2.30 -9.76
C LEU A 239 -16.52 -0.88 -9.35
N GLU A 240 -17.20 0.15 -9.84
CA GLU A 240 -16.93 1.53 -9.45
C GLU A 240 -17.20 1.76 -7.95
N THR A 241 -18.24 1.15 -7.39
CA THR A 241 -18.54 1.21 -5.95
C THR A 241 -17.38 0.69 -5.10
N ILE A 242 -16.76 -0.43 -5.49
CA ILE A 242 -15.57 -0.95 -4.80
C ILE A 242 -14.34 -0.05 -5.03
N GLN A 243 -14.17 0.47 -6.25
CA GLN A 243 -13.02 1.33 -6.60
C GLN A 243 -13.06 2.68 -5.87
N SER A 244 -14.26 3.24 -5.68
CA SER A 244 -14.48 4.57 -5.10
C SER A 244 -14.58 4.57 -3.56
N CYS A 245 -14.74 3.42 -2.91
CA CYS A 245 -14.87 3.34 -1.45
C CYS A 245 -13.65 3.91 -0.70
N ILE A 246 -13.83 4.38 0.53
CA ILE A 246 -12.75 5.01 1.33
C ILE A 246 -11.63 4.00 1.59
N ILE A 247 -11.99 2.85 2.17
CA ILE A 247 -11.13 1.68 2.39
C ILE A 247 -11.90 0.40 2.07
N ALA A 248 -11.16 -0.68 1.81
CA ALA A 248 -11.73 -2.03 1.86
C ALA A 248 -11.46 -2.67 3.24
N ALA A 249 -12.50 -3.12 3.92
CA ALA A 249 -12.43 -3.79 5.21
C ALA A 249 -12.68 -5.29 5.03
N TYR A 250 -11.78 -6.14 5.48
CA TYR A 250 -11.89 -7.60 5.33
C TYR A 250 -12.16 -8.22 6.70
N LEU A 251 -13.35 -8.79 6.89
CA LEU A 251 -13.68 -9.60 8.07
C LEU A 251 -13.21 -11.03 7.81
N ASP A 252 -12.01 -11.32 8.28
CA ASP A 252 -11.26 -12.51 7.91
C ASP A 252 -11.39 -13.63 8.94
N ASN A 253 -11.65 -14.85 8.48
CA ASN A 253 -11.83 -16.01 9.38
C ASN A 253 -10.52 -16.73 9.75
N GLU A 254 -9.35 -16.29 9.26
CA GLU A 254 -8.06 -16.75 9.77
C GLU A 254 -7.76 -16.08 11.12
N CYS A 255 -7.01 -16.78 11.97
CA CYS A 255 -6.49 -16.26 13.23
C CYS A 255 -5.00 -15.97 13.11
N ILE A 256 -4.52 -14.94 13.81
CA ILE A 256 -3.09 -14.65 13.93
C ILE A 256 -2.54 -15.29 15.20
N LYS A 257 -1.47 -16.08 15.09
CA LYS A 257 -0.84 -16.74 16.24
C LYS A 257 0.28 -15.90 16.87
N ASP A 258 1.14 -15.36 16.02
CA ASP A 258 2.32 -14.58 16.39
C ASP A 258 2.62 -13.56 15.29
N ILE A 259 3.70 -12.79 15.45
CA ILE A 259 4.09 -11.78 14.47
C ILE A 259 4.41 -12.37 13.10
N ARG A 260 5.08 -13.53 13.04
CA ARG A 260 5.42 -14.17 11.78
C ARG A 260 4.16 -14.61 11.05
N ASP A 261 3.26 -15.27 11.77
CA ASP A 261 1.97 -15.67 11.23
C ASP A 261 1.14 -14.44 10.80
N GLY A 262 1.18 -13.34 11.57
CA GLY A 262 0.51 -12.07 11.25
C GLY A 262 0.94 -11.44 9.92
N TYR A 263 2.25 -11.40 9.65
CA TYR A 263 2.76 -10.99 8.35
C TYR A 263 2.39 -12.01 7.26
N ARG A 264 2.52 -13.31 7.54
CA ARG A 264 2.18 -14.38 6.58
C ARG A 264 0.71 -14.33 6.15
N VAL A 265 -0.24 -14.21 7.07
CA VAL A 265 -1.69 -14.15 6.74
C VAL A 265 -2.07 -12.85 6.04
N SER A 266 -1.46 -11.73 6.40
CA SER A 266 -1.70 -10.44 5.73
C SER A 266 -1.17 -10.45 4.30
N MET A 267 0.04 -11.00 4.09
CA MET A 267 0.67 -11.11 2.76
C MET A 267 0.03 -12.18 1.89
N SER A 268 -0.18 -13.38 2.44
CA SER A 268 -0.38 -14.64 1.71
C SER A 268 -1.44 -15.55 2.34
N GLY A 269 -2.42 -14.95 3.02
CA GLY A 269 -3.54 -15.65 3.65
C GLY A 269 -4.34 -16.51 2.67
N LYS A 270 -5.03 -17.52 3.20
CA LYS A 270 -5.87 -18.43 2.42
C LYS A 270 -7.15 -17.75 1.92
N ASN A 271 -7.58 -16.67 2.56
CA ASN A 271 -8.83 -15.97 2.28
C ASN A 271 -8.74 -14.92 1.17
N ALA A 272 -8.03 -15.22 0.08
CA ALA A 272 -7.89 -14.31 -1.06
C ALA A 272 -9.22 -13.97 -1.78
N HIS A 273 -10.29 -14.73 -1.53
CA HIS A 273 -11.63 -14.42 -2.04
C HIS A 273 -12.27 -13.20 -1.35
N ASP A 274 -11.80 -12.86 -0.13
CA ASP A 274 -12.18 -11.69 0.66
C ASP A 274 -11.11 -10.60 0.59
N ARG A 275 -10.43 -10.48 -0.56
CA ARG A 275 -9.41 -9.46 -0.81
C ARG A 275 -9.72 -8.71 -2.09
N TRP A 276 -9.32 -7.44 -2.11
CA TRP A 276 -9.33 -6.61 -3.30
C TRP A 276 -7.96 -5.96 -3.44
N PHE A 277 -7.02 -6.69 -4.06
CA PHE A 277 -5.59 -6.33 -4.07
C PHE A 277 -5.28 -5.03 -4.83
N ASP A 278 -6.24 -4.51 -5.59
CA ASP A 278 -6.13 -3.24 -6.30
C ASP A 278 -6.42 -2.02 -5.43
N LYS A 279 -6.95 -2.20 -4.21
CA LYS A 279 -7.32 -1.08 -3.36
C LYS A 279 -6.09 -0.37 -2.80
N ALA A 280 -6.08 0.96 -2.82
CA ALA A 280 -5.01 1.75 -2.23
C ALA A 280 -4.83 1.43 -0.74
N THR A 281 -5.91 1.53 0.05
CA THR A 281 -5.91 1.18 1.48
C THR A 281 -6.95 0.12 1.76
N ALA A 282 -6.51 -0.99 2.36
CA ALA A 282 -7.35 -2.05 2.87
C ALA A 282 -6.87 -2.57 4.23
N VAL A 283 -7.80 -3.13 5.01
CA VAL A 283 -7.55 -3.56 6.37
C VAL A 283 -8.20 -4.92 6.60
N ALA A 284 -7.40 -5.90 7.00
CA ALA A 284 -7.85 -7.21 7.44
C ALA A 284 -8.05 -7.23 8.95
N TYR A 285 -9.24 -7.65 9.37
CA TYR A 285 -9.64 -7.89 10.75
C TYR A 285 -9.81 -9.39 10.93
N PHE A 286 -8.82 -10.02 11.55
CA PHE A 286 -8.77 -11.46 11.75
C PHE A 286 -9.71 -11.92 12.86
N GLU A 287 -10.11 -13.20 12.84
CA GLU A 287 -11.16 -13.77 13.71
C GLU A 287 -10.87 -13.54 15.21
N ASN A 288 -9.60 -13.65 15.59
CA ASN A 288 -9.13 -13.36 16.95
C ASN A 288 -8.78 -11.87 17.18
N GLY A 289 -9.34 -10.97 16.38
CA GLY A 289 -9.23 -9.52 16.51
C GLY A 289 -7.86 -8.93 16.20
N GLY A 290 -6.94 -9.69 15.61
CA GLY A 290 -5.72 -9.10 15.07
C GLY A 290 -6.00 -8.26 13.84
N ILE A 291 -5.13 -7.29 13.56
CA ILE A 291 -5.29 -6.32 12.46
C ILE A 291 -4.09 -6.38 11.51
N GLY A 292 -4.34 -6.45 10.21
CA GLY A 292 -3.33 -6.32 9.16
C GLY A 292 -3.71 -5.24 8.16
N CYS A 293 -2.77 -4.40 7.75
CA CYS A 293 -2.99 -3.37 6.74
C CYS A 293 -2.36 -3.82 5.43
N ILE A 294 -3.13 -3.68 4.35
CA ILE A 294 -2.82 -4.17 3.00
C ILE A 294 -3.10 -3.04 2.03
N GLY A 295 -2.19 -2.71 1.13
CA GLY A 295 -2.43 -1.61 0.20
C GLY A 295 -1.65 -1.71 -1.09
N ASP A 296 -2.16 -1.09 -2.15
CA ASP A 296 -1.39 -0.84 -3.37
C ASP A 296 -0.24 0.13 -3.06
N HIS A 297 0.98 -0.20 -3.49
CA HIS A 297 2.16 0.65 -3.34
C HIS A 297 2.22 1.81 -4.35
N CYS A 298 1.50 1.72 -5.47
CA CYS A 298 1.61 2.75 -6.51
C CYS A 298 1.14 4.15 -6.08
N PRO A 299 0.00 4.33 -5.39
CA PRO A 299 -0.53 5.67 -5.18
C PRO A 299 0.20 6.46 -4.09
N TYR A 300 0.84 5.77 -3.14
CA TYR A 300 1.54 6.36 -1.99
C TYR A 300 2.59 5.39 -1.40
N ASP A 301 3.52 5.93 -0.64
CA ASP A 301 4.61 5.19 0.00
C ASP A 301 4.28 4.82 1.46
N GLY A 302 5.03 3.84 1.99
CA GLY A 302 4.82 3.31 3.34
C GLY A 302 4.88 4.34 4.47
N PHE A 303 5.58 5.47 4.27
CA PHE A 303 5.64 6.55 5.24
C PHE A 303 4.28 7.21 5.48
N VAL A 304 3.54 7.50 4.40
CA VAL A 304 2.18 8.06 4.48
C VAL A 304 1.22 7.07 5.11
N ALA A 305 1.38 5.77 4.77
CA ALA A 305 0.67 4.68 5.44
C ALA A 305 0.89 4.74 6.96
N ALA A 306 2.16 4.81 7.40
CA ALA A 306 2.53 4.79 8.81
C ALA A 306 1.98 6.01 9.59
N ILE A 307 1.90 7.19 8.95
CA ILE A 307 1.29 8.38 9.55
C ILE A 307 -0.21 8.17 9.75
N MET A 308 -0.92 7.68 8.72
CA MET A 308 -2.35 7.37 8.81
C MET A 308 -2.62 6.34 9.90
N GLU A 309 -1.92 5.21 9.89
CA GLU A 309 -2.09 4.14 10.88
C GLU A 309 -1.86 4.65 12.31
N ARG A 310 -0.78 5.42 12.53
CA ARG A 310 -0.51 6.01 13.84
C ARG A 310 -1.61 6.99 14.29
N TRP A 311 -2.20 7.72 13.35
CA TRP A 311 -3.32 8.61 13.64
C TRP A 311 -4.55 7.80 14.08
N VAL A 312 -4.87 6.73 13.35
CA VAL A 312 -5.98 5.81 13.65
C VAL A 312 -5.77 5.15 15.01
N ASP A 313 -4.58 4.62 15.28
CA ASP A 313 -4.19 4.05 16.57
C ASP A 313 -4.38 5.07 17.71
N ASN A 314 -3.96 6.33 17.51
CA ASN A 314 -4.14 7.37 18.53
C ASN A 314 -5.62 7.64 18.81
N VAL A 315 -6.49 7.66 17.79
CA VAL A 315 -7.94 7.81 18.02
C VAL A 315 -8.49 6.64 18.81
N ILE A 316 -8.07 5.42 18.49
CA ILE A 316 -8.49 4.22 19.21
C ILE A 316 -8.06 4.29 20.68
N ILE A 317 -6.79 4.59 20.95
CA ILE A 317 -6.18 4.59 22.29
C ILE A 317 -6.75 5.72 23.16
N THR A 318 -6.93 6.91 22.60
CA THR A 318 -7.34 8.09 23.37
C THR A 318 -8.84 8.21 23.56
N SER A 319 -9.64 7.47 22.78
CA SER A 319 -11.08 7.54 22.92
C SER A 319 -11.55 6.87 24.20
N LYS A 320 -12.19 7.67 25.06
CA LYS A 320 -12.77 7.26 26.34
C LYS A 320 -14.23 6.81 26.23
N THR A 321 -14.82 6.83 25.03
CA THR A 321 -16.24 6.51 24.86
C THR A 321 -16.46 5.01 24.85
N ASP A 322 -17.50 4.53 25.53
CA ASP A 322 -18.02 3.18 25.33
C ASP A 322 -18.60 3.09 23.91
N TRP A 323 -17.75 2.69 22.96
CA TRP A 323 -17.98 2.73 21.51
C TRP A 323 -19.21 1.94 21.03
N LEU A 324 -19.77 1.10 21.91
CA LEU A 324 -21.04 0.46 21.65
C LEU A 324 -22.22 1.45 21.66
N GLY A 325 -22.03 2.70 22.14
CA GLY A 325 -23.12 3.63 22.41
C GLY A 325 -24.01 3.16 23.57
N THR A 326 -24.97 3.99 23.97
CA THR A 326 -26.08 3.54 24.83
C THR A 326 -26.83 2.40 24.12
N PRO A 327 -27.21 1.32 24.81
CA PRO A 327 -27.79 0.11 24.20
C PRO A 327 -28.99 0.30 23.27
N ASN A 328 -29.69 1.45 23.35
CA ASN A 328 -31.00 1.69 22.74
C ASN A 328 -30.99 2.68 21.56
N VAL A 329 -29.84 3.02 20.98
CA VAL A 329 -29.78 3.86 19.76
C VAL A 329 -29.29 3.00 18.60
N GLN A 330 -30.19 2.22 18.02
CA GLN A 330 -30.00 1.73 16.65
C GLN A 330 -30.19 2.92 15.71
N SER A 331 -29.24 3.12 14.79
CA SER A 331 -29.55 3.80 13.55
C SER A 331 -30.32 2.76 12.72
N ASP A 332 -31.64 2.72 12.86
CA ASP A 332 -32.48 1.79 12.09
C ASP A 332 -32.43 2.10 10.57
N GLU A 333 -31.76 3.18 10.17
CA GLU A 333 -31.85 3.78 8.84
C GLU A 333 -30.71 3.37 7.89
N ILE A 334 -29.57 2.86 8.37
CA ILE A 334 -28.40 2.56 7.51
C ILE A 334 -28.10 1.07 7.57
N LYS A 335 -28.47 0.35 6.52
CA LYS A 335 -28.22 -1.08 6.37
C LYS A 335 -27.13 -1.30 5.30
N PRO A 336 -26.15 -2.17 5.55
CA PRO A 336 -25.21 -2.57 4.52
C PRO A 336 -25.94 -3.13 3.29
N GLU A 337 -25.55 -2.66 2.11
CA GLU A 337 -26.09 -3.10 0.83
C GLU A 337 -25.17 -4.17 0.23
N GLU A 338 -25.70 -5.37 -0.02
CA GLU A 338 -24.90 -6.43 -0.64
C GLU A 338 -24.65 -6.14 -2.13
N ILE A 339 -23.39 -6.19 -2.53
CA ILE A 339 -22.95 -6.05 -3.92
C ILE A 339 -22.96 -7.43 -4.56
N ILE A 340 -23.92 -7.66 -5.47
CA ILE A 340 -24.10 -8.94 -6.17
C ILE A 340 -23.75 -8.77 -7.64
N PHE A 341 -22.84 -9.60 -8.13
CA PHE A 341 -22.41 -9.60 -9.53
C PHE A 341 -23.19 -10.60 -10.38
N THR A 342 -23.52 -10.23 -11.61
CA THR A 342 -23.96 -11.16 -12.65
C THR A 342 -22.75 -11.92 -13.19
N LEU A 343 -22.81 -13.26 -13.20
CA LEU A 343 -21.69 -14.14 -13.58
C LEU A 343 -22.09 -15.13 -14.68
N ASP A 344 -21.16 -15.36 -15.61
CA ASP A 344 -21.22 -16.45 -16.59
C ASP A 344 -20.19 -17.55 -16.29
N ASP A 345 -20.15 -18.59 -17.12
CA ASP A 345 -19.21 -19.69 -16.93
C ASP A 345 -17.75 -19.28 -17.14
N LYS A 346 -17.48 -18.32 -18.04
CA LYS A 346 -16.13 -17.75 -18.22
C LYS A 346 -15.62 -17.11 -16.94
N LYS A 347 -16.49 -16.47 -16.14
CA LYS A 347 -16.11 -15.94 -14.82
C LYS A 347 -15.81 -17.02 -13.80
N LYS A 348 -16.59 -18.11 -13.81
CA LYS A 348 -16.32 -19.23 -12.91
C LYS A 348 -14.95 -19.83 -13.19
N GLU A 349 -14.60 -20.01 -14.46
CA GLU A 349 -13.27 -20.47 -14.90
C GLU A 349 -12.16 -19.49 -14.51
N ALA A 350 -12.36 -18.19 -14.77
CA ALA A 350 -11.37 -17.16 -14.40
C ALA A 350 -11.09 -17.13 -12.89
N LYS A 351 -12.11 -17.36 -12.05
CA LYS A 351 -11.93 -17.46 -10.59
C LYS A 351 -11.09 -18.68 -10.19
N VAL A 352 -11.29 -19.82 -10.85
CA VAL A 352 -10.47 -21.02 -10.59
C VAL A 352 -9.02 -20.74 -10.96
N HIS A 353 -8.79 -20.16 -12.15
CA HIS A 353 -7.45 -19.78 -12.60
C HIS A 353 -6.76 -18.81 -11.63
N ALA A 354 -7.44 -17.73 -11.25
CA ALA A 354 -6.92 -16.75 -10.30
C ALA A 354 -6.59 -17.37 -8.93
N ALA A 355 -7.41 -18.31 -8.45
CA ALA A 355 -7.14 -19.02 -7.21
C ALA A 355 -5.88 -19.90 -7.28
N GLU A 356 -5.64 -20.56 -8.41
CA GLU A 356 -4.44 -21.35 -8.65
C GLU A 356 -3.19 -20.46 -8.74
N THR A 357 -3.27 -19.36 -9.50
CA THR A 357 -2.21 -18.34 -9.58
C THR A 357 -1.86 -17.81 -8.20
N TYR A 358 -2.86 -17.38 -7.43
CA TYR A 358 -2.65 -16.87 -6.08
C TYR A 358 -1.99 -17.91 -5.18
N LYS A 359 -2.53 -19.14 -5.13
CA LYS A 359 -1.99 -20.22 -4.29
C LYS A 359 -0.53 -20.53 -4.61
N LYS A 360 -0.16 -20.55 -5.89
CA LYS A 360 1.23 -20.77 -6.33
C LYS A 360 2.17 -19.68 -5.85
N ASN A 361 1.75 -18.41 -5.90
CA ASN A 361 2.57 -17.28 -5.45
C ASN A 361 2.64 -17.19 -3.92
N ALA A 362 1.50 -17.37 -3.24
CA ALA A 362 1.42 -17.39 -1.78
C ALA A 362 2.36 -18.44 -1.16
N ALA A 363 2.49 -19.62 -1.77
CA ALA A 363 3.38 -20.69 -1.31
C ALA A 363 4.88 -20.33 -1.36
N ARG A 364 5.28 -19.24 -2.04
CA ARG A 364 6.68 -18.82 -2.19
C ARG A 364 7.11 -17.78 -1.15
N ILE A 365 6.19 -17.29 -0.32
CA ILE A 365 6.45 -16.25 0.66
C ILE A 365 6.77 -16.86 2.01
N ASP A 366 7.92 -16.48 2.57
CA ASP A 366 8.36 -16.88 3.91
C ASP A 366 8.80 -15.63 4.71
N PRO A 367 7.88 -14.94 5.40
CA PRO A 367 8.23 -13.78 6.18
C PRO A 367 8.92 -14.22 7.49
N CYS A 368 10.02 -13.56 7.84
CA CYS A 368 10.75 -13.78 9.10
C CYS A 368 10.84 -12.50 9.94
N PRO A 369 9.71 -11.91 10.38
CA PRO A 369 9.73 -10.72 11.23
C PRO A 369 10.22 -11.09 12.64
N GLY A 370 10.85 -10.12 13.30
CA GLY A 370 11.31 -10.29 14.68
C GLY A 370 11.48 -8.96 15.39
N PHE A 371 11.44 -9.00 16.73
CA PHE A 371 11.76 -7.86 17.56
C PHE A 371 13.21 -7.94 18.00
N PHE A 372 13.99 -6.91 17.65
CA PHE A 372 15.33 -6.74 18.19
C PHE A 372 15.24 -5.96 19.50
N THR A 373 15.44 -6.64 20.63
CA THR A 373 15.19 -6.09 21.97
C THR A 373 16.45 -5.67 22.74
N LEU A 374 17.64 -5.96 22.22
CA LEU A 374 18.90 -5.69 22.92
C LEU A 374 19.16 -4.18 23.09
N PHE A 375 18.89 -3.41 22.04
CA PHE A 375 18.98 -1.95 22.05
C PHE A 375 18.15 -1.35 20.91
N GLY A 376 17.86 -0.05 21.02
CA GLY A 376 17.22 0.71 19.95
C GLY A 376 18.13 1.83 19.43
N ARG A 377 17.50 2.87 18.88
CA ARG A 377 18.18 4.03 18.28
C ARG A 377 19.15 4.79 19.20
N ASN A 378 19.09 4.60 20.51
CA ASN A 378 19.93 5.35 21.47
C ASN A 378 21.37 4.84 21.46
N PHE A 379 21.57 3.52 21.36
CA PHE A 379 22.91 2.93 21.36
C PHE A 379 23.79 3.44 20.20
N PRO A 380 23.35 3.39 18.91
CA PRO A 380 24.16 3.95 17.83
C PRO A 380 24.44 5.45 18.01
N LYS A 381 23.46 6.21 18.54
CA LYS A 381 23.62 7.65 18.78
C LYS A 381 24.67 7.97 19.83
N GLU A 382 24.76 7.18 20.90
CA GLU A 382 25.81 7.32 21.92
C GLU A 382 27.21 7.09 21.32
N GLN A 383 27.30 6.22 20.32
CA GLN A 383 28.53 6.00 19.53
C GLN A 383 28.73 7.03 18.41
N ARG A 384 27.89 8.07 18.34
CA ARG A 384 27.90 9.11 17.29
C ARG A 384 27.67 8.56 15.88
N ILE A 385 26.93 7.45 15.78
CA ILE A 385 26.54 6.83 14.51
C ILE A 385 25.04 7.07 14.28
N HIS A 386 24.66 7.44 13.05
CA HIS A 386 23.25 7.54 12.70
C HIS A 386 22.59 6.15 12.78
N PRO A 387 21.44 5.98 13.48
CA PRO A 387 20.83 4.66 13.68
C PRO A 387 20.55 3.89 12.39
N ASP A 388 20.08 4.58 11.35
CA ASP A 388 19.81 3.93 10.07
C ASP A 388 21.09 3.37 9.44
N ILE A 389 22.17 4.15 9.37
CA ILE A 389 23.48 3.69 8.88
C ILE A 389 23.98 2.49 9.67
N PHE A 390 23.84 2.51 11.00
CA PHE A 390 24.23 1.41 11.86
C PHE A 390 23.52 0.10 11.47
N PHE A 391 22.19 0.14 11.29
CA PHE A 391 21.43 -1.05 10.91
C PHE A 391 21.66 -1.46 9.45
N GLN A 392 21.86 -0.52 8.51
CA GLN A 392 22.24 -0.85 7.13
C GLN A 392 23.57 -1.62 7.07
N LEU A 393 24.58 -1.16 7.81
CA LEU A 393 25.87 -1.86 7.92
C LEU A 393 25.73 -3.23 8.60
N ALA A 394 24.86 -3.35 9.60
CA ALA A 394 24.58 -4.63 10.24
C ALA A 394 23.95 -5.64 9.27
N ILE A 395 23.05 -5.19 8.38
CA ILE A 395 22.46 -6.07 7.34
C ILE A 395 23.54 -6.52 6.34
N GLN A 396 24.40 -5.61 5.88
CA GLN A 396 25.54 -5.95 5.01
C GLN A 396 26.45 -7.00 5.66
N LEU A 397 26.85 -6.77 6.91
CA LEU A 397 27.69 -7.70 7.65
C LEU A 397 27.02 -9.07 7.83
N ALA A 398 25.72 -9.09 8.14
CA ALA A 398 24.96 -10.33 8.29
C ALA A 398 24.91 -11.12 6.98
N TYR A 399 24.71 -10.44 5.84
CA TYR A 399 24.72 -11.09 4.52
C TYR A 399 26.11 -11.63 4.19
N TYR A 400 27.15 -10.81 4.34
CA TYR A 400 28.54 -11.20 4.08
C TYR A 400 28.95 -12.40 4.94
N THR A 401 28.63 -12.38 6.23
CA THR A 401 28.94 -13.49 7.15
C THR A 401 28.24 -14.80 6.73
N LYS A 402 27.01 -14.72 6.22
CA LYS A 402 26.23 -15.90 5.83
C LYS A 402 26.66 -16.49 4.49
N TYR A 403 26.97 -15.64 3.51
CA TYR A 403 27.17 -16.08 2.12
C TYR A 403 28.62 -15.91 1.61
N GLY A 404 29.49 -15.25 2.38
CA GLY A 404 30.88 -14.98 1.99
C GLY A 404 31.02 -14.02 0.82
N LYS A 405 30.00 -13.21 0.55
CA LYS A 405 29.93 -12.27 -0.59
C LYS A 405 29.17 -11.03 -0.16
N ASP A 406 29.54 -9.89 -0.73
CA ASP A 406 28.79 -8.65 -0.57
C ASP A 406 27.45 -8.72 -1.30
N CYS A 407 26.46 -7.98 -0.83
CA CYS A 407 25.17 -7.86 -1.51
C CYS A 407 24.87 -6.43 -1.93
N TYR A 408 24.21 -6.34 -3.09
CA TYR A 408 23.57 -5.12 -3.51
C TYR A 408 22.38 -4.85 -2.60
N MET A 409 22.39 -3.70 -1.92
CA MET A 409 21.24 -3.24 -1.15
C MET A 409 20.72 -1.91 -1.68
N GLU A 410 19.42 -1.90 -1.94
CA GLU A 410 18.66 -0.70 -2.21
C GLU A 410 18.09 -0.18 -0.89
N HIS A 411 18.35 1.10 -0.60
CA HIS A 411 17.68 1.82 0.47
C HIS A 411 16.84 2.95 -0.11
N VAL A 412 15.56 2.98 0.28
CA VAL A 412 14.64 4.03 -0.12
C VAL A 412 14.90 5.28 0.69
N THR A 413 15.20 6.38 0.02
CA THR A 413 15.24 7.71 0.63
C THR A 413 14.05 8.53 0.14
N ASP A 414 13.24 8.99 1.09
CA ASP A 414 12.07 9.82 0.80
C ASP A 414 12.54 11.21 0.33
N GLN A 415 12.12 11.59 -0.88
CA GLN A 415 12.39 12.92 -1.45
C GLN A 415 11.12 13.78 -1.48
N GLU A 416 10.31 13.74 -0.43
CA GLU A 416 9.06 14.50 -0.36
C GLU A 416 9.25 16.04 -0.40
N ILE A 417 10.49 16.55 -0.31
CA ILE A 417 10.79 17.99 -0.45
C ILE A 417 10.46 18.49 -1.87
N ILE A 418 10.42 17.59 -2.86
CA ILE A 418 9.95 17.90 -4.21
C ILE A 418 8.48 17.49 -4.32
N LEU A 419 7.64 18.43 -4.73
CA LEU A 419 6.22 18.19 -5.03
C LEU A 419 6.07 16.92 -5.89
N TRP A 420 5.34 15.90 -5.39
CA TRP A 420 4.94 14.67 -6.08
C TRP A 420 6.04 13.62 -6.36
N PHE A 421 7.13 13.58 -5.59
CA PHE A 421 8.17 12.53 -5.71
C PHE A 421 8.04 11.47 -4.60
N THR A 422 8.27 10.19 -4.94
CA THR A 422 8.08 9.03 -4.05
C THR A 422 9.39 8.55 -3.43
N ALA A 423 10.38 8.14 -4.23
CA ALA A 423 11.61 7.54 -3.71
C ALA A 423 12.83 7.76 -4.62
N HIS A 424 14.03 7.75 -4.03
CA HIS A 424 15.30 7.50 -4.73
C HIS A 424 16.11 6.41 -4.02
N THR A 425 16.68 5.50 -4.80
CA THR A 425 17.61 4.45 -4.34
C THR A 425 18.97 5.01 -3.94
N THR A 426 19.29 4.92 -2.65
CA THR A 426 20.68 5.07 -2.18
C THR A 426 21.35 3.71 -2.13
N LEU A 427 22.56 3.61 -2.68
CA LEU A 427 23.38 2.40 -2.63
C LEU A 427 24.25 2.41 -1.38
N SER A 428 24.11 1.38 -0.56
CA SER A 428 25.01 1.15 0.57
C SER A 428 26.04 0.11 0.17
N THR A 429 27.28 0.55 -0.05
CA THR A 429 28.46 -0.31 -0.21
C THR A 429 29.46 0.06 0.88
N VAL A 430 30.05 -0.94 1.54
CA VAL A 430 31.13 -0.73 2.51
C VAL A 430 32.46 -0.62 1.77
#